data_AF-C6WQL4-F1
#
_entry.id   AF-C6WQL4-F1
#
_cell.length_a   1.000
_cell.length_b   1.000
_cell.length_c   1.000
_cell.angle_alpha   90.00
_cell.angle_beta   90.00
_cell.angle_gamma   90.00
#
_symmetry.space_group_name_H-M   'P 1'
#
loop_
_entity.id
_entity.type
_entity.pdbx_description
1 polymer ?
#
loop_
_entity_poly.entity_id
_entity_poly.type
_entity_poly.pdbx_seq_one_letter_code
_entity_poly.pdbx_strand_id
1 'polypeptide(L)'
;MSGTAIVAAMQAYSSIGLREAVYVACPISSGRREFDLMLSLGRFDRAALRAELPVRWRGEVLEPNRADAGGAAARARARHPRSAVVNPAAFDIAGLDQPGYDVLCERIIRDHVTRIVLADGWQYSRGARVEAVLAFGLGLPVEDAVGRPMDHDRVASACAEAETALLGSGVPGHAVPGLLPAFALAAAPAPAAPVG
;
A
#
# COMPACT_ATOMS: atom_id res chain seq x y z
N MET A 1 -14.45 -4.14 -17.48
CA MET A 1 -15.41 -3.81 -16.41
C MET A 1 -14.80 -2.93 -15.31
N SER A 2 -13.49 -2.99 -15.04
CA SER A 2 -12.82 -2.18 -14.00
C SER A 2 -12.93 -0.67 -14.20
N GLY A 3 -12.89 -0.16 -15.44
CA GLY A 3 -12.92 1.28 -15.73
C GLY A 3 -14.16 2.01 -15.19
N THR A 4 -15.36 1.41 -15.33
CA THR A 4 -16.61 2.03 -14.86
C THR A 4 -16.67 2.12 -13.34
N ALA A 5 -16.20 1.09 -12.63
CA ALA A 5 -16.17 1.07 -11.17
C ALA A 5 -15.21 2.13 -10.61
N ILE A 6 -14.04 2.29 -11.23
CA ILE A 6 -13.07 3.33 -10.85
C ILE A 6 -13.67 4.73 -11.06
N VAL A 7 -14.29 4.99 -12.20
CA VAL A 7 -14.93 6.29 -12.48
C VAL A 7 -16.01 6.59 -11.44
N ALA A 8 -16.89 5.63 -11.14
CA ALA A 8 -17.93 5.80 -10.13
C ALA A 8 -17.34 6.09 -8.73
N ALA A 9 -16.29 5.38 -8.33
CA ALA A 9 -15.62 5.62 -7.05
C ALA A 9 -15.01 7.03 -6.97
N MET A 10 -14.31 7.47 -8.01
CA MET A 10 -13.73 8.81 -8.06
C MET A 10 -14.80 9.93 -8.09
N GLN A 11 -15.91 9.69 -8.77
CA GLN A 11 -17.07 10.59 -8.73
C GLN A 11 -17.67 10.68 -7.32
N ALA A 12 -17.77 9.57 -6.60
CA ALA A 12 -18.26 9.56 -5.23
C ALA A 12 -17.33 10.33 -4.27
N TYR A 13 -16.00 10.16 -4.39
CA TYR A 13 -15.06 10.96 -3.59
C TYR A 13 -15.12 12.45 -3.91
N SER A 14 -15.27 12.79 -5.19
CA SER A 14 -15.42 14.18 -5.63
C SER A 14 -16.72 14.82 -5.15
N SER A 15 -17.83 14.07 -5.13
CA SER A 15 -19.15 14.60 -4.76
C SER A 15 -19.26 14.94 -3.28
N ILE A 16 -18.54 14.24 -2.41
CA ILE A 16 -18.41 14.58 -0.98
C ILE A 16 -17.35 15.66 -0.72
N GLY A 17 -16.70 16.17 -1.77
CA GLY A 17 -15.67 17.18 -1.66
C GLY A 17 -14.39 16.68 -0.98
N LEU A 18 -14.05 15.38 -1.11
CA LEU A 18 -12.83 14.84 -0.52
C LEU A 18 -11.61 15.60 -1.06
N ARG A 19 -10.90 16.29 -0.17
CA ARG A 19 -9.69 17.07 -0.47
C ARG A 19 -8.77 17.04 0.74
N GLU A 20 -7.48 17.23 0.49
CA GLU A 20 -6.45 17.30 1.53
C GLU A 20 -6.50 16.12 2.51
N ALA A 21 -6.83 14.94 1.97
CA ALA A 21 -6.98 13.73 2.74
C ALA A 21 -5.62 13.19 3.18
N VAL A 22 -5.63 12.47 4.28
CA VAL A 22 -4.53 11.62 4.73
C VAL A 22 -4.82 10.20 4.29
N TYR A 23 -3.88 9.56 3.60
CA TYR A 23 -4.03 8.18 3.15
C TYR A 23 -3.14 7.25 3.95
N VAL A 24 -3.70 6.11 4.36
CA VAL A 24 -2.99 5.11 5.17
C VAL A 24 -2.48 3.99 4.27
N ALA A 25 -1.19 4.02 3.96
CA ALA A 25 -0.50 2.96 3.23
C ALA A 25 -0.21 1.80 4.18
N CYS A 26 -0.82 0.63 3.93
CA CYS A 26 -0.81 -0.48 4.89
C CYS A 26 -0.74 -1.86 4.22
N PRO A 27 -0.32 -2.89 4.97
CA PRO A 27 -0.57 -4.29 4.60
C PRO A 27 -2.08 -4.57 4.54
N ILE A 28 -2.54 -5.18 3.43
CA ILE A 28 -3.93 -5.66 3.28
C ILE A 28 -3.89 -7.10 2.78
N SER A 29 -3.70 -7.30 1.48
CA SER A 29 -3.63 -8.63 0.85
C SER A 29 -2.22 -9.23 0.87
N SER A 30 -1.21 -8.42 1.20
CA SER A 30 0.19 -8.84 1.39
C SER A 30 0.73 -8.24 2.69
N GLY A 31 1.95 -8.60 3.09
CA GLY A 31 2.55 -8.13 4.32
C GLY A 31 3.33 -9.23 5.03
N ARG A 32 3.79 -8.91 6.25
CA ARG A 32 4.52 -9.86 7.11
C ARG A 32 3.76 -11.18 7.29
N ARG A 33 2.45 -11.13 7.56
CA ARG A 33 1.60 -12.33 7.71
C ARG A 33 1.56 -13.22 6.47
N GLU A 34 1.61 -12.64 5.27
CA GLU A 34 1.66 -13.43 4.04
C GLU A 34 3.00 -14.18 3.92
N PHE A 35 4.11 -13.51 4.29
CA PHE A 35 5.42 -14.16 4.34
C PHE A 35 5.50 -15.24 5.41
N ASP A 36 4.95 -15.00 6.60
CA ASP A 36 4.92 -16.00 7.67
C ASP A 36 4.15 -17.25 7.23
N LEU A 37 3.01 -17.07 6.53
CA LEU A 37 2.25 -18.17 5.93
C LEU A 37 3.06 -18.90 4.85
N MET A 38 3.72 -18.19 3.94
CA MET A 38 4.61 -18.77 2.91
C MET A 38 5.73 -19.60 3.51
N LEU A 39 6.39 -19.06 4.54
CA LEU A 39 7.46 -19.73 5.29
C LEU A 39 6.95 -21.01 5.96
N SER A 40 5.79 -20.95 6.60
CA SER A 40 5.18 -22.12 7.26
C SER A 40 4.87 -23.28 6.29
N LEU A 41 4.71 -22.97 5.00
CA LEU A 41 4.37 -23.92 3.94
C LEU A 41 5.56 -24.29 3.05
N GLY A 42 6.67 -23.55 3.13
CA GLY A 42 7.78 -23.65 2.17
C GLY A 42 7.38 -23.28 0.73
N ARG A 43 6.39 -22.39 0.55
CA ARG A 43 5.84 -22.02 -0.76
C ARG A 43 5.89 -20.50 -0.94
N PHE A 44 6.50 -20.03 -2.03
CA PHE A 44 6.79 -18.60 -2.25
C PHE A 44 6.12 -18.03 -3.52
N ASP A 45 4.94 -18.56 -3.85
CA ASP A 45 4.10 -18.08 -4.95
C ASP A 45 2.77 -17.55 -4.40
N ARG A 46 2.52 -16.24 -4.56
CA ARG A 46 1.28 -15.58 -4.08
C ARG A 46 0.03 -16.09 -4.78
N ALA A 47 0.11 -16.28 -6.10
CA ALA A 47 -1.05 -16.66 -6.89
C ALA A 47 -1.48 -18.07 -6.50
N ALA A 48 -0.52 -19.01 -6.42
CA ALA A 48 -0.77 -20.36 -5.95
C ALA A 48 -1.27 -20.37 -4.50
N LEU A 49 -0.63 -19.64 -3.58
CA LEU A 49 -1.02 -19.58 -2.17
C LEU A 49 -2.48 -19.15 -2.00
N ARG A 50 -2.90 -18.08 -2.69
CA ARG A 50 -4.27 -17.53 -2.58
C ARG A 50 -5.31 -18.40 -3.27
N ALA A 51 -4.95 -19.06 -4.38
CA ALA A 51 -5.85 -19.95 -5.11
C ALA A 51 -6.07 -21.29 -4.38
N GLU A 52 -5.00 -21.87 -3.84
CA GLU A 52 -5.05 -23.20 -3.22
C GLU A 52 -5.48 -23.16 -1.74
N LEU A 53 -5.15 -22.09 -1.02
CA LEU A 53 -5.44 -21.95 0.41
C LEU A 53 -6.25 -20.68 0.74
N PRO A 54 -7.38 -20.41 0.05
CA PRO A 54 -8.11 -19.14 0.18
C PRO A 54 -8.65 -18.91 1.59
N VAL A 55 -9.06 -19.97 2.30
CA VAL A 55 -9.60 -19.87 3.67
C VAL A 55 -8.49 -19.50 4.65
N ARG A 56 -7.35 -20.20 4.59
CA ARG A 56 -6.19 -19.91 5.46
C ARG A 56 -5.62 -18.53 5.17
N TRP A 57 -5.39 -18.19 3.91
CA TRP A 57 -4.90 -16.86 3.53
C TRP A 57 -5.86 -15.75 4.02
N ARG A 58 -7.18 -15.93 3.87
CA ARG A 58 -8.13 -14.94 4.37
C ARG A 58 -8.05 -14.79 5.91
N GLY A 59 -8.06 -15.89 6.64
CA GLY A 59 -8.08 -15.88 8.11
C GLY A 59 -6.76 -15.49 8.77
N GLU A 60 -5.63 -15.86 8.17
CA GLU A 60 -4.29 -15.64 8.73
C GLU A 60 -3.63 -14.36 8.19
N VAL A 61 -4.05 -13.87 7.02
CA VAL A 61 -3.43 -12.70 6.36
C VAL A 61 -4.43 -11.57 6.20
N LEU A 62 -5.48 -11.76 5.39
CA LEU A 62 -6.32 -10.66 4.93
C LEU A 62 -7.09 -9.99 6.08
N GLU A 63 -7.83 -10.75 6.87
CA GLU A 63 -8.69 -10.19 7.90
C GLU A 63 -7.90 -9.57 9.06
N PRO A 64 -6.83 -10.21 9.58
CA PRO A 64 -5.96 -9.55 10.56
C PRO A 64 -5.30 -8.28 10.03
N ASN A 65 -4.86 -8.25 8.77
CA ASN A 65 -4.30 -7.05 8.16
C ASN A 65 -5.34 -5.93 8.02
N ARG A 66 -6.58 -6.27 7.63
CA ARG A 66 -7.70 -5.30 7.56
C ARG A 66 -8.01 -4.71 8.93
N ALA A 67 -7.99 -5.53 9.98
CA ALA A 67 -8.18 -5.06 11.36
C ALA A 67 -7.08 -4.08 11.77
N ASP A 68 -5.81 -4.41 11.51
CA ASP A 68 -4.67 -3.53 11.80
C ASP A 68 -4.73 -2.22 11.00
N ALA A 69 -5.11 -2.28 9.72
CA ALA A 69 -5.32 -1.10 8.89
C ALA A 69 -6.44 -0.20 9.46
N GLY A 70 -7.51 -0.80 9.98
CA GLY A 70 -8.55 -0.08 10.73
C GLY A 70 -7.99 0.64 11.96
N GLY A 71 -7.13 -0.02 12.73
CA GLY A 71 -6.44 0.57 13.88
C GLY A 71 -5.50 1.71 13.48
N ALA A 72 -4.71 1.54 12.41
CA ALA A 72 -3.84 2.57 11.87
C ALA A 72 -4.62 3.80 11.39
N ALA A 73 -5.76 3.59 10.72
CA ALA A 73 -6.65 4.66 10.30
C ALA A 73 -7.27 5.41 11.49
N ALA A 74 -7.66 4.71 12.56
CA ALA A 74 -8.14 5.36 13.78
C ALA A 74 -7.06 6.25 14.42
N ARG A 75 -5.80 5.76 14.49
CA ARG A 75 -4.66 6.56 14.98
C ARG A 75 -4.41 7.78 14.09
N ALA A 76 -4.43 7.61 12.77
CA ALA A 76 -4.26 8.72 11.82
C ALA A 76 -5.37 9.78 11.98
N ARG A 77 -6.64 9.37 12.16
CA ARG A 77 -7.76 10.31 12.41
C ARG A 77 -7.56 11.10 13.70
N ALA A 78 -7.10 10.45 14.76
CA ALA A 78 -6.82 11.12 16.03
C ALA A 78 -5.69 12.16 15.90
N ARG A 79 -4.67 11.87 15.10
CA ARG A 79 -3.53 12.79 14.86
C ARG A 79 -3.87 13.93 13.89
N HIS A 80 -4.75 13.69 12.93
CA HIS A 80 -5.16 14.65 11.90
C HIS A 80 -6.67 14.96 11.99
N PRO A 81 -7.16 15.58 13.08
CA PRO A 81 -8.59 15.74 13.33
C PRO A 81 -9.32 16.65 12.33
N ARG A 82 -8.58 17.39 11.50
CA ARG A 82 -9.13 18.29 10.47
C ARG A 82 -9.08 17.71 9.06
N SER A 83 -8.53 16.51 8.88
CA SER A 83 -8.39 15.88 7.58
C SER A 83 -9.23 14.61 7.50
N ALA A 84 -9.83 14.37 6.34
CA ALA A 84 -10.40 13.07 6.04
C ALA A 84 -9.28 12.01 6.00
N VAL A 85 -9.56 10.81 6.49
CA VAL A 85 -8.60 9.70 6.47
C VAL A 85 -9.12 8.58 5.58
N VAL A 86 -8.38 8.30 4.51
CA VAL A 86 -8.64 7.19 3.59
C VAL A 86 -7.99 5.93 4.15
N ASN A 87 -8.81 4.93 4.45
CA ASN A 87 -8.38 3.57 4.75
C ASN A 87 -8.67 2.67 3.55
N PRO A 88 -7.66 2.27 2.76
CA PRO A 88 -7.87 1.40 1.60
C PRO A 88 -8.45 0.03 1.97
N ALA A 89 -8.22 -0.45 3.20
CA ALA A 89 -8.75 -1.72 3.67
C ALA A 89 -10.26 -1.69 3.99
N ALA A 90 -10.86 -0.49 4.08
CA ALA A 90 -12.26 -0.31 4.49
C ALA A 90 -13.27 -0.36 3.34
N PHE A 91 -12.81 -0.41 2.08
CA PHE A 91 -13.70 -0.55 0.94
C PHE A 91 -13.36 -1.79 0.12
N ASP A 92 -14.42 -2.42 -0.37
CA ASP A 92 -14.38 -3.54 -1.31
C ASP A 92 -15.35 -3.21 -2.44
N ILE A 93 -14.82 -3.00 -3.64
CA ILE A 93 -15.61 -2.58 -4.80
C ILE A 93 -15.86 -3.80 -5.66
N ALA A 94 -17.11 -4.24 -5.69
CA ALA A 94 -17.52 -5.39 -6.48
C ALA A 94 -17.10 -5.23 -7.96
N GLY A 95 -16.47 -6.28 -8.50
CA GLY A 95 -16.01 -6.30 -9.89
C GLY A 95 -14.67 -5.59 -10.15
N LEU A 96 -14.00 -5.10 -9.10
CA LEU A 96 -12.65 -4.55 -9.19
C LEU A 96 -11.62 -5.66 -8.89
N ASP A 97 -10.78 -5.96 -9.87
CA ASP A 97 -9.64 -6.85 -9.71
C ASP A 97 -8.45 -6.13 -9.05
N GLN A 98 -7.37 -6.86 -8.73
CA GLN A 98 -6.20 -6.26 -8.10
C GLN A 98 -5.56 -5.13 -8.94
N PRO A 99 -5.38 -5.26 -10.28
CA PRO A 99 -4.91 -4.15 -11.10
C PRO A 99 -5.83 -2.92 -11.03
N GLY A 100 -7.15 -3.11 -11.08
CA GLY A 100 -8.10 -2.02 -10.94
C GLY A 100 -8.07 -1.37 -9.56
N TYR A 101 -7.84 -2.16 -8.51
CA TYR A 101 -7.66 -1.67 -7.14
C TYR A 101 -6.39 -0.82 -6.99
N ASP A 102 -5.28 -1.27 -7.58
CA ASP A 102 -4.01 -0.52 -7.60
C ASP A 102 -4.21 0.83 -8.30
N VAL A 103 -4.89 0.85 -9.47
CA VAL A 103 -5.22 2.08 -10.20
C VAL A 103 -6.12 3.01 -9.38
N LEU A 104 -7.12 2.47 -8.69
CA LEU A 104 -8.00 3.27 -7.85
C LEU A 104 -7.21 3.95 -6.71
N CYS A 105 -6.36 3.19 -6.01
CA CYS A 105 -5.54 3.73 -4.91
C CYS A 105 -4.60 4.82 -5.40
N GLU A 106 -3.92 4.60 -6.54
CA GLU A 106 -3.08 5.62 -7.17
C GLU A 106 -3.87 6.90 -7.48
N ARG A 107 -5.06 6.78 -8.07
CA ARG A 107 -5.89 7.95 -8.40
C ARG A 107 -6.38 8.69 -7.16
N ILE A 108 -6.78 7.98 -6.11
CA ILE A 108 -7.17 8.61 -4.84
C ILE A 108 -5.98 9.42 -4.29
N ILE A 109 -4.78 8.85 -4.30
CA ILE A 109 -3.58 9.52 -3.80
C ILE A 109 -3.27 10.77 -4.62
N ARG A 110 -3.29 10.68 -5.96
CA ARG A 110 -2.99 11.81 -6.84
C ARG A 110 -4.01 12.95 -6.70
N ASP A 111 -5.29 12.61 -6.64
CA ASP A 111 -6.36 13.59 -6.83
C ASP A 111 -6.84 14.21 -5.50
N HIS A 112 -6.69 13.50 -4.37
CA HIS A 112 -7.33 13.87 -3.12
C HIS A 112 -6.42 13.93 -1.90
N VAL A 113 -5.20 13.38 -1.95
CA VAL A 113 -4.34 13.17 -0.78
C VAL A 113 -3.23 14.22 -0.73
N THR A 114 -2.97 14.74 0.47
CA THR A 114 -1.86 15.67 0.73
C THR A 114 -0.82 15.09 1.70
N ARG A 115 -1.03 13.88 2.21
CA ARG A 115 -0.13 13.22 3.16
C ARG A 115 -0.33 11.70 3.17
N ILE A 116 0.77 10.96 3.29
CA ILE A 116 0.75 9.50 3.46
C ILE A 116 1.22 9.13 4.86
N VAL A 117 0.47 8.23 5.51
CA VAL A 117 0.85 7.56 6.74
C VAL A 117 1.20 6.12 6.43
N LEU A 118 2.42 5.73 6.73
CA LEU A 118 2.90 4.36 6.60
C LEU A 118 2.54 3.60 7.88
N ALA A 119 1.59 2.67 7.78
CA ALA A 119 1.18 1.82 8.90
C ALA A 119 2.29 0.83 9.29
N ASP A 120 2.23 0.28 10.50
CA ASP A 120 3.20 -0.71 10.95
C ASP A 120 3.27 -1.91 9.99
N GLY A 121 4.49 -2.33 9.64
CA GLY A 121 4.73 -3.43 8.70
C GLY A 121 4.52 -3.09 7.23
N TRP A 122 4.27 -1.82 6.87
CA TRP A 122 4.13 -1.37 5.48
C TRP A 122 5.29 -1.83 4.57
N GLN A 123 6.50 -1.91 5.11
CA GLN A 123 7.71 -2.30 4.38
C GLN A 123 7.67 -3.76 3.91
N TYR A 124 6.73 -4.57 4.39
CA TYR A 124 6.48 -5.94 3.90
C TYR A 124 5.29 -6.01 2.93
N SER A 125 4.61 -4.91 2.64
CA SER A 125 3.46 -4.84 1.73
C SER A 125 3.91 -4.33 0.37
N ARG A 126 3.59 -5.07 -0.71
CA ARG A 126 3.85 -4.60 -2.08
C ARG A 126 3.14 -3.27 -2.34
N GLY A 127 1.86 -3.18 -2.00
CA GLY A 127 1.03 -2.00 -2.26
C GLY A 127 1.55 -0.78 -1.52
N ALA A 128 1.81 -0.92 -0.22
CA ALA A 128 2.27 0.19 0.60
C ALA A 128 3.65 0.73 0.19
N ARG A 129 4.56 -0.13 -0.32
CA ARG A 129 5.83 0.32 -0.93
C ARG A 129 5.59 1.16 -2.17
N VAL A 130 4.70 0.73 -3.06
CA VAL A 130 4.36 1.48 -4.29
C VAL A 130 3.72 2.83 -3.94
N GLU A 131 2.83 2.85 -2.96
CA GLU A 131 2.18 4.07 -2.47
C GLU A 131 3.20 5.04 -1.85
N ALA A 132 4.20 4.54 -1.11
CA ALA A 132 5.29 5.36 -0.59
C ALA A 132 6.15 5.98 -1.70
N VAL A 133 6.51 5.19 -2.73
CA VAL A 133 7.25 5.70 -3.91
C VAL A 133 6.43 6.78 -4.63
N LEU A 134 5.12 6.53 -4.84
CA LEU A 134 4.21 7.49 -5.43
C LEU A 134 4.16 8.80 -4.62
N ALA A 135 4.09 8.72 -3.30
CA ALA A 135 4.08 9.87 -2.40
C ALA A 135 5.28 10.79 -2.63
N PHE A 136 6.49 10.21 -2.67
CA PHE A 136 7.71 10.97 -2.92
C PHE A 136 7.75 11.54 -4.34
N GLY A 137 7.31 10.77 -5.35
CA GLY A 137 7.19 11.26 -6.73
C GLY A 137 6.23 12.45 -6.88
N LEU A 138 5.27 12.58 -5.97
CA LEU A 138 4.32 13.70 -5.89
C LEU A 138 4.75 14.82 -4.92
N GLY A 139 5.88 14.67 -4.22
CA GLY A 139 6.31 15.61 -3.19
C GLY A 139 5.41 15.64 -1.95
N LEU A 140 4.65 14.58 -1.70
CA LEU A 140 3.78 14.48 -0.53
C LEU A 140 4.60 14.17 0.74
N PRO A 141 4.30 14.84 1.87
CA PRO A 141 4.80 14.42 3.17
C PRO A 141 4.44 12.98 3.50
N VAL A 142 5.44 12.22 3.96
CA VAL A 142 5.29 10.84 4.43
C VAL A 142 5.65 10.79 5.91
N GLU A 143 4.87 10.04 6.69
CA GLU A 143 5.11 9.83 8.12
C GLU A 143 4.88 8.37 8.51
N ASP A 144 5.51 7.94 9.60
CA ASP A 144 5.29 6.61 10.17
C ASP A 144 3.98 6.51 10.98
N ALA A 145 3.69 5.32 11.50
CA ALA A 145 2.48 5.03 12.25
C ALA A 145 2.31 5.90 13.52
N VAL A 146 3.41 6.44 14.07
CA VAL A 146 3.41 7.32 15.24
C VAL A 146 3.51 8.80 14.88
N GLY A 147 3.55 9.15 13.59
CA GLY A 147 3.54 10.52 13.08
C GLY A 147 4.92 11.17 12.94
N ARG A 148 6.00 10.39 12.96
CA ARG A 148 7.34 10.93 12.69
C ARG A 148 7.54 11.05 11.18
N PRO A 149 8.10 12.16 10.69
CA PRO A 149 8.44 12.30 9.28
C PRO A 149 9.38 11.18 8.80
N MET A 150 9.08 10.65 7.61
CA MET A 150 9.92 9.70 6.90
C MET A 150 10.37 10.34 5.58
N ASP A 151 11.68 10.54 5.45
CA ASP A 151 12.29 10.90 4.18
C ASP A 151 12.52 9.66 3.32
N HIS A 152 12.97 9.89 2.08
CA HIS A 152 13.27 8.84 1.13
C HIS A 152 14.27 7.81 1.69
N ASP A 153 15.32 8.27 2.37
CA ASP A 153 16.40 7.40 2.85
C ASP A 153 15.94 6.48 3.98
N ARG A 154 15.09 6.98 4.89
CA ARG A 154 14.46 6.17 5.94
C ARG A 154 13.53 5.10 5.37
N VAL A 155 12.73 5.46 4.36
CA VAL A 155 11.83 4.51 3.69
C VAL A 155 12.64 3.46 2.92
N ALA A 156 13.69 3.86 2.20
CA ALA A 156 14.59 2.96 1.50
C ALA A 156 15.31 2.00 2.46
N SER A 157 15.82 2.51 3.58
CA SER A 157 16.48 1.71 4.62
C SER A 157 15.52 0.68 5.22
N ALA A 158 14.30 1.08 5.57
CA ALA A 158 13.28 0.15 6.07
C ALA A 158 12.90 -0.94 5.06
N CYS A 159 12.88 -0.63 3.76
CA CYS A 159 12.67 -1.62 2.70
C CYS A 159 13.83 -2.63 2.61
N ALA A 160 15.08 -2.16 2.68
CA ALA A 160 16.27 -3.01 2.64
C ALA A 160 16.39 -3.90 3.90
N GLU A 161 16.05 -3.36 5.07
CA GLU A 161 15.97 -4.12 6.32
C GLU A 161 14.90 -5.22 6.25
N ALA A 162 13.73 -4.92 5.68
CA ALA A 162 12.68 -5.90 5.47
C ALA A 162 13.12 -7.03 4.53
N GLU A 163 13.79 -6.71 3.43
CA GLU A 163 14.35 -7.70 2.50
C GLU A 163 15.40 -8.58 3.18
N THR A 164 16.32 -7.97 3.92
CA THR A 164 17.34 -8.68 4.71
C THR A 164 16.70 -9.62 5.72
N ALA A 165 15.66 -9.16 6.42
CA ALA A 165 14.93 -9.97 7.38
C ALA A 165 14.22 -11.16 6.73
N LEU A 166 13.64 -10.99 5.53
CA LEU A 166 12.99 -12.09 4.80
C LEU A 166 14.01 -13.15 4.35
N LEU A 167 15.16 -12.71 3.81
CA LEU A 167 16.25 -13.62 3.47
C LEU A 167 16.74 -14.40 4.69
N GLY A 168 16.96 -13.71 5.82
CA GLY A 168 17.37 -14.32 7.09
C GLY A 168 16.32 -15.27 7.69
N SER A 169 15.04 -15.09 7.34
CA SER A 169 13.95 -15.97 7.78
C SER A 169 13.77 -17.21 6.90
N GLY A 170 14.51 -17.33 5.79
CA GLY A 170 14.45 -18.47 4.88
C GLY A 170 13.62 -18.24 3.61
N VAL A 171 13.22 -17.01 3.30
CA VAL A 171 12.63 -16.69 1.99
C VAL A 171 13.73 -16.81 0.92
N PRO A 172 13.53 -17.58 -0.16
CA PRO A 172 14.53 -17.72 -1.21
C PRO A 172 14.83 -16.38 -1.87
N GLY A 173 16.11 -16.03 -2.03
CA GLY A 173 16.50 -14.73 -2.57
C GLY A 173 15.98 -14.45 -3.99
N HIS A 174 15.82 -15.49 -4.82
CA HIS A 174 15.23 -15.35 -6.16
C HIS A 174 13.73 -15.00 -6.12
N ALA A 175 13.02 -15.28 -5.02
CA ALA A 175 11.60 -14.99 -4.89
C ALA A 175 11.34 -13.55 -4.43
N VAL A 176 12.28 -12.93 -3.69
CA VAL A 176 12.10 -11.59 -3.09
C VAL A 176 11.72 -10.52 -4.14
N PRO A 177 12.38 -10.39 -5.31
CA PRO A 177 12.02 -9.35 -6.28
C PRO A 177 10.59 -9.48 -6.85
N GLY A 178 10.06 -10.71 -6.92
CA GLY A 178 8.68 -10.95 -7.35
C GLY A 178 7.65 -10.68 -6.26
N LEU A 179 8.06 -10.73 -4.99
CA LEU A 179 7.20 -10.52 -3.82
C LEU A 179 7.21 -9.08 -3.34
N LEU A 180 8.35 -8.39 -3.41
CA LEU A 180 8.49 -7.01 -3.01
C LEU A 180 9.13 -6.21 -4.14
N PRO A 181 8.46 -5.16 -4.64
CA PRO A 181 9.08 -4.28 -5.60
C PRO A 181 10.27 -3.60 -4.91
N ALA A 182 11.37 -3.46 -5.67
CA ALA A 182 12.49 -2.64 -5.26
C ALA A 182 11.99 -1.22 -4.98
N PHE A 183 12.47 -0.63 -3.88
CA PHE A 183 12.17 0.77 -3.60
C PHE A 183 13.08 1.64 -4.46
N ALA A 184 12.53 2.12 -5.57
CA ALA A 184 13.21 3.03 -6.48
C ALA A 184 12.23 4.12 -6.91
N LEU A 185 12.62 5.39 -6.74
CA LEU A 185 11.95 6.48 -7.43
C LEU A 185 12.16 6.26 -8.92
N ALA A 186 11.06 6.22 -9.69
CA ALA A 186 11.18 6.41 -11.12
C ALA A 186 11.90 7.74 -11.34
N ALA A 187 12.89 7.77 -12.23
CA ALA A 187 13.45 9.04 -12.70
C ALA A 187 12.27 9.93 -13.11
N ALA A 188 12.23 11.17 -12.62
CA ALA A 188 11.16 12.10 -12.98
C ALA A 188 11.00 12.09 -14.51
N PRO A 189 9.79 11.97 -15.05
CA PRO A 189 9.60 12.11 -16.49
C PRO A 189 10.21 13.45 -16.89
N ALA A 190 11.04 13.43 -17.94
CA ALA A 190 11.63 14.66 -18.47
C ALA A 190 10.51 15.70 -18.66
N PRO A 191 10.73 16.98 -18.30
CA PRO A 191 9.72 18.00 -18.47
C PRO A 191 9.20 17.94 -19.90
N ALA A 192 7.88 17.90 -20.05
CA ALA A 192 7.25 17.92 -21.36
C ALA A 192 7.82 19.11 -22.14
N ALA A 193 8.32 18.85 -23.36
CA ALA A 193 8.86 19.90 -24.19
C ALA A 193 7.80 21.01 -24.33
N PRO A 194 8.19 22.30 -24.23
CA PRO A 194 7.25 23.38 -24.42
C PRO A 194 6.58 23.23 -25.79
N VAL A 195 5.25 23.18 -25.79
CA VAL A 195 4.47 23.26 -27.01
C VAL A 195 4.66 24.69 -27.54
N GLY A 196 5.50 24.81 -28.57
CA GLY A 196 5.74 26.06 -29.30
C GLY A 196 4.62 26.40 -30.26
#